data_AF-A0A5C9E6F8-F1
#
_entry.id   AF-A0A5C9E6F8-F1
#
_cell.length_a   1.000
_cell.length_b   1.000
_cell.length_c   1.000
_cell.angle_alpha   90.00
_cell.angle_beta   90.00
_cell.angle_gamma   90.00
#
_symmetry.space_group_name_H-M   'P 1'
#
loop_
_entity.id
_entity.type
_entity.pdbx_description
1 polymer ?
#
loop_
_entity_poly.entity_id
_entity_poly.type
_entity_poly.pdbx_seq_one_letter_code
_entity_poly.pdbx_strand_id
1 'polypeptide(L)'
;MGKLSGEKKVLKERCLHNPRLRKIRYNLRTILWLEYQKRMERFMDERKEVNTALENEKISSQIWHKKVTHIQNRESLFRGMTLKYPAMGCFACKSRLNDLEFREDGHWYCHNSQHDVDERGLSKRTNPFQE
;
A
#
# COMPACT_ATOMS: atom_id res chain seq x y z
N MET A 1 11.47 -10.03 27.90
CA MET A 1 10.68 -8.99 27.21
C MET A 1 11.57 -8.36 26.15
N GLY A 2 11.35 -8.68 24.87
CA GLY A 2 12.29 -8.41 23.78
C GLY A 2 12.25 -6.98 23.27
N LYS A 3 13.39 -6.29 23.30
CA LYS A 3 13.66 -5.13 22.43
C LYS A 3 13.97 -5.65 21.03
N LEU A 4 12.98 -5.68 20.15
CA LEU A 4 13.21 -5.77 18.71
C LEU A 4 13.28 -4.36 18.14
N SER A 5 14.36 -3.64 18.44
CA SER A 5 14.68 -2.39 17.74
C SER A 5 16.08 -2.52 17.11
N GLY A 6 16.23 -3.51 16.23
CA GLY A 6 17.25 -3.41 15.20
C GLY A 6 16.74 -2.39 14.21
N GLU A 7 17.25 -1.15 14.28
CA GLU A 7 17.00 -0.16 13.24
C GLU A 7 17.53 -0.75 11.93
N LYS A 8 16.61 -1.12 11.03
CA LYS A 8 16.97 -1.67 9.71
C LYS A 8 17.74 -0.61 8.95
N LYS A 9 18.84 -0.99 8.30
CA LYS A 9 19.65 -0.05 7.54
C LYS A 9 18.85 0.54 6.37
N VAL A 10 19.01 1.85 6.16
CA VAL A 10 18.50 2.54 4.98
C VAL A 10 19.44 2.25 3.82
N LEU A 11 18.89 1.68 2.74
CA LEU A 11 19.63 1.39 1.51
C LEU A 11 19.53 2.54 0.50
N LYS A 12 18.37 3.22 0.46
CA LYS A 12 18.14 4.32 -0.47
C LYS A 12 17.07 5.27 0.05
N GLU A 13 17.35 6.56 -0.04
CA GLU A 13 16.40 7.62 0.28
C GLU A 13 15.98 8.38 -0.99
N ARG A 14 14.74 8.85 -1.07
CA ARG A 14 14.23 9.63 -2.22
C ARG A 14 13.52 10.91 -1.78
N CYS A 15 14.30 11.92 -1.41
CA CYS A 15 13.78 13.24 -1.04
C CYS A 15 13.59 14.17 -2.25
N LEU A 16 12.50 14.94 -2.27
CA LEU A 16 12.32 16.05 -3.23
C LEU A 16 12.24 17.38 -2.49
N HIS A 17 13.18 18.26 -2.79
CA HIS A 17 13.19 19.60 -2.21
C HIS A 17 12.26 20.58 -2.95
N ASN A 18 12.04 20.39 -4.26
CA ASN A 18 11.20 21.29 -5.06
C ASN A 18 9.69 21.10 -4.75
N PRO A 19 8.97 22.15 -4.29
CA PRO A 19 7.56 22.05 -3.92
C PRO A 19 6.63 21.62 -5.07
N ARG A 20 6.87 22.11 -6.29
CA ARG A 20 6.07 21.75 -7.47
C ARG A 20 6.25 20.27 -7.82
N LEU A 21 7.49 19.75 -7.75
CA LEU A 21 7.77 18.35 -8.00
C LEU A 21 7.18 17.43 -6.90
N ARG A 22 7.19 17.87 -5.63
CA ARG A 22 6.50 17.17 -4.53
C ARG A 22 5.00 17.05 -4.81
N LYS A 23 4.36 18.12 -5.26
CA LYS A 23 2.93 18.14 -5.62
C LYS A 23 2.61 17.17 -6.75
N ILE A 24 3.40 17.17 -7.82
CA ILE A 24 3.24 16.23 -8.94
C ILE A 24 3.37 14.78 -8.45
N ARG A 25 4.41 14.48 -7.66
CA ARG A 25 4.60 13.16 -7.05
C ARG A 25 3.42 12.73 -6.18
N TYR A 26 2.90 13.61 -5.33
CA TYR A 26 1.76 13.31 -4.47
C TYR A 26 0.50 12.96 -5.28
N ASN A 27 0.20 13.74 -6.32
CA ASN A 27 -0.95 13.47 -7.18
C ASN A 27 -0.81 12.11 -7.88
N LEU A 28 0.37 11.82 -8.44
CA LEU A 28 0.66 10.53 -9.06
C LEU A 28 0.52 9.38 -8.07
N ARG A 29 1.07 9.52 -6.85
CA ARG A 29 0.93 8.54 -5.77
C ARG A 29 -0.51 8.28 -5.40
N THR A 30 -1.31 9.34 -5.31
CA THR A 30 -2.73 9.25 -4.99
C THR A 30 -3.48 8.48 -6.08
N ILE A 31 -3.24 8.80 -7.35
CA ILE A 31 -3.85 8.07 -8.48
C ILE A 31 -3.48 6.59 -8.43
N LEU A 32 -2.20 6.27 -8.26
CA LEU A 32 -1.73 4.88 -8.23
C LEU A 32 -2.26 4.12 -7.00
N TRP A 33 -2.36 4.78 -5.86
CA TRP A 33 -2.92 4.20 -4.63
C TRP A 33 -4.41 3.87 -4.81
N LEU A 34 -5.20 4.77 -5.40
CA LEU A 34 -6.61 4.53 -5.68
C LEU A 34 -6.80 3.37 -6.67
N GLU A 35 -5.99 3.31 -7.71
CA GLU A 35 -6.02 2.18 -8.66
C GLU A 35 -5.63 0.86 -7.98
N TYR A 36 -4.64 0.90 -7.07
CA TYR A 36 -4.29 -0.26 -6.26
C TYR A 36 -5.47 -0.73 -5.40
N GLN A 37 -6.12 0.17 -4.65
CA GLN A 37 -7.27 -0.16 -3.82
C GLN A 37 -8.40 -0.78 -4.65
N LYS A 38 -8.76 -0.14 -5.77
CA LYS A 38 -9.79 -0.63 -6.69
C LYS A 38 -9.50 -2.04 -7.22
N ARG A 39 -8.23 -2.34 -7.55
CA ARG A 39 -7.85 -3.68 -8.01
C ARG A 39 -7.88 -4.71 -6.88
N MET A 40 -7.45 -4.33 -5.68
CA MET A 40 -7.52 -5.21 -4.51
C MET A 40 -8.97 -5.53 -4.14
N GLU A 41 -9.87 -4.55 -4.19
CA GLU A 41 -11.31 -4.74 -3.99
C GLU A 41 -11.87 -5.76 -4.98
N ARG A 42 -11.52 -5.65 -6.26
CA ARG A 42 -11.94 -6.65 -7.28
C ARG A 42 -11.51 -8.08 -6.91
N PHE A 43 -10.29 -8.29 -6.42
CA PHE A 43 -9.87 -9.64 -6.00
C PHE A 43 -10.67 -10.14 -4.79
N MET A 44 -10.99 -9.26 -3.84
CA MET A 44 -11.82 -9.60 -2.68
C MET A 44 -13.25 -9.93 -3.10
N ASP A 45 -13.82 -9.16 -4.02
CA ASP A 45 -15.17 -9.38 -4.56
C ASP A 45 -15.24 -10.69 -5.36
N GLU A 46 -14.31 -10.93 -6.29
CA GLU A 46 -14.21 -12.19 -7.03
C GLU A 46 -14.13 -13.39 -6.07
N ARG A 47 -13.36 -13.28 -4.98
CA ARG A 47 -13.24 -14.34 -3.98
C ARG A 47 -14.54 -14.52 -3.19
N LYS A 48 -15.22 -13.43 -2.83
CA LYS A 48 -16.50 -13.46 -2.13
C LYS A 48 -17.56 -14.17 -2.97
N GLU A 49 -17.62 -13.89 -4.27
CA GLU A 49 -18.53 -14.56 -5.20
C GLU A 49 -18.29 -16.07 -5.26
N VAL A 50 -17.02 -16.49 -5.34
CA VAL A 50 -16.64 -17.90 -5.36
C VAL A 50 -16.98 -18.61 -4.05
N ASN A 51 -16.77 -17.97 -2.91
CA ASN A 51 -17.15 -18.51 -1.60
C ASN A 51 -18.67 -18.64 -1.47
N THR A 52 -19.41 -17.60 -1.88
CA THR A 52 -20.88 -17.60 -1.89
C THR A 52 -21.42 -18.71 -2.79
N ALA A 53 -20.77 -18.97 -3.94
CA ALA A 53 -21.16 -20.07 -4.83
C ALA A 53 -20.94 -21.45 -4.20
N LEU A 54 -19.90 -21.62 -3.38
CA LEU A 54 -19.66 -22.86 -2.63
C LEU A 54 -20.71 -23.05 -1.52
N GLU A 55 -20.96 -21.99 -0.73
CA GLU A 55 -21.95 -22.00 0.36
C GLU A 55 -23.37 -22.33 -0.15
N ASN A 56 -23.71 -21.89 -1.36
CA ASN A 56 -24.97 -22.19 -2.01
C ASN A 56 -24.95 -23.49 -2.85
N GLU A 57 -23.92 -24.33 -2.69
CA GLU A 57 -23.76 -25.63 -3.38
C GLU A 57 -23.77 -25.53 -4.92
N LYS A 58 -23.53 -24.35 -5.50
CA LYS A 58 -23.52 -24.11 -6.95
C LYS A 58 -22.24 -24.62 -7.62
N ILE A 59 -21.18 -24.83 -6.85
CA ILE A 59 -19.90 -25.38 -7.31
C ILE A 59 -19.38 -26.42 -6.33
N SER A 60 -18.61 -27.38 -6.82
CA SER A 60 -17.92 -28.35 -5.97
C SER A 60 -16.67 -27.75 -5.31
N SER A 61 -16.23 -28.34 -4.19
CA SER A 61 -15.01 -27.94 -3.48
C SER A 61 -13.76 -27.98 -4.37
N GLN A 62 -13.70 -28.89 -5.35
CA GLN A 62 -12.60 -28.98 -6.30
C GLN A 62 -12.57 -27.77 -7.26
N ILE A 63 -13.74 -27.34 -7.75
CA ILE A 63 -13.86 -26.14 -8.60
C ILE A 63 -13.55 -24.89 -7.78
N TRP A 64 -14.07 -24.80 -6.56
CA TRP A 64 -13.76 -23.73 -5.63
C TRP A 64 -12.25 -23.58 -5.42
N HIS A 65 -11.55 -24.68 -5.12
CA HIS A 65 -10.11 -24.65 -4.87
C HIS A 65 -9.34 -24.10 -6.09
N LYS A 66 -9.66 -24.58 -7.30
CA LYS A 66 -9.05 -24.07 -8.54
C LYS A 66 -9.27 -22.57 -8.72
N LYS A 67 -10.49 -22.08 -8.49
CA LYS A 67 -10.84 -20.66 -8.64
C LYS A 67 -10.15 -19.77 -7.61
N VAL A 68 -10.17 -20.17 -6.34
CA VAL A 68 -9.50 -19.42 -5.26
C VAL A 68 -8.00 -19.35 -5.48
N THR A 69 -7.36 -20.48 -5.82
CA THR A 69 -5.93 -20.52 -6.14
C THR A 69 -5.58 -19.61 -7.32
N HIS A 70 -6.41 -19.59 -8.37
CA HIS A 70 -6.22 -18.70 -9.50
C HIS A 70 -6.31 -17.21 -9.11
N ILE A 71 -7.30 -16.83 -8.30
CA ILE A 71 -7.44 -15.46 -7.77
C ILE A 71 -6.22 -15.08 -6.92
N GLN A 72 -5.80 -15.95 -6.00
CA GLN A 72 -4.65 -15.71 -5.13
C GLN A 72 -3.35 -15.53 -5.91
N ASN A 73 -3.15 -16.31 -6.99
CA ASN A 73 -1.98 -16.16 -7.86
C ASN A 73 -1.97 -14.80 -8.58
N ARG A 74 -3.13 -14.36 -9.10
CA ARG A 74 -3.27 -13.03 -9.73
C ARG A 74 -3.03 -11.90 -8.72
N GLU A 75 -3.60 -12.02 -7.53
CA GLU A 75 -3.39 -11.06 -6.42
C GLU A 75 -1.91 -10.97 -6.05
N SER A 76 -1.26 -12.11 -5.84
CA SER A 76 0.16 -12.20 -5.46
C SER A 76 1.07 -11.56 -6.51
N LEU A 77 0.85 -11.85 -7.80
CA LEU A 77 1.59 -11.23 -8.89
C LEU A 77 1.43 -9.71 -8.90
N PHE A 78 0.19 -9.22 -8.73
CA PHE A 78 -0.10 -7.80 -8.67
C PHE A 78 0.57 -7.12 -7.46
N ARG A 79 0.49 -7.71 -6.27
CA ARG A 79 1.16 -7.23 -5.05
C ARG A 79 2.68 -7.22 -5.21
N GLY A 80 3.25 -8.26 -5.80
CA GLY A 80 4.69 -8.38 -6.06
C GLY A 80 5.20 -7.29 -7.00
N MET A 81 4.43 -6.92 -8.02
CA MET A 81 4.77 -5.78 -8.89
C MET A 81 4.67 -4.45 -8.13
N THR A 82 3.58 -4.24 -7.38
CA THR A 82 3.30 -2.95 -6.75
C THR A 82 4.22 -2.61 -5.58
N LEU A 83 4.63 -3.60 -4.77
CA LEU A 83 5.51 -3.39 -3.61
C LEU A 83 6.96 -3.05 -3.99
N LYS A 84 7.39 -3.42 -5.20
CA LYS A 84 8.76 -3.13 -5.69
C LYS A 84 8.96 -1.66 -6.06
N TYR A 85 7.89 -0.90 -6.32
CA TYR A 85 7.99 0.49 -6.73
C TYR A 85 7.62 1.46 -5.59
N PRO A 86 8.38 2.56 -5.38
CA PRO A 86 8.08 3.62 -4.38
C PRO A 86 6.87 4.49 -4.76
N ALA A 87 6.08 4.04 -5.74
CA ALA A 87 5.28 4.92 -6.57
C ALA A 87 3.92 5.26 -5.95
N MET A 88 3.47 4.53 -4.92
CA MET A 88 2.08 4.67 -4.42
C MET A 88 1.99 5.29 -3.02
N GLY A 89 2.93 4.99 -2.12
CA GLY A 89 2.91 5.49 -0.75
C GLY A 89 3.51 4.48 0.23
N CYS A 90 3.48 4.80 1.52
CA CYS A 90 3.89 3.87 2.57
C CYS A 90 2.76 2.89 2.90
N PHE A 91 3.03 1.59 2.84
CA PHE A 91 2.03 0.56 3.17
C PHE A 91 1.76 0.41 4.68
N ALA A 92 2.69 0.86 5.53
CA ALA A 92 2.52 0.80 6.98
C ALA A 92 1.53 1.86 7.49
N CYS A 93 1.75 3.13 7.16
CA CYS A 93 0.89 4.25 7.61
C CYS A 93 -0.08 4.76 6.55
N LYS A 94 -0.06 4.21 5.32
CA LYS A 94 -0.90 4.62 4.18
C LYS A 94 -0.68 6.07 3.71
N SER A 95 0.42 6.71 4.13
CA SER A 95 0.75 8.07 3.70
C SER A 95 1.24 8.11 2.26
N ARG A 96 0.73 9.11 1.53
CA ARG A 96 1.11 9.44 0.14
C ARG A 96 1.98 10.70 0.07
N LEU A 97 2.09 11.41 1.19
CA LEU A 97 2.69 12.74 1.30
C LEU A 97 4.19 12.69 1.63
N ASN A 98 4.66 11.59 2.21
CA ASN A 98 6.01 11.51 2.75
C ASN A 98 7.02 11.04 1.72
N ASP A 99 8.27 11.49 1.88
CA ASP A 99 9.38 10.84 1.22
C ASP A 99 9.54 9.41 1.74
N LEU A 100 10.01 8.55 0.84
CA LEU A 100 10.12 7.13 1.10
C LEU A 100 11.58 6.71 1.09
N GLU A 101 11.92 5.81 2.00
CA GLU A 101 13.20 5.15 2.09
C GLU A 101 13.05 3.66 1.83
N PHE A 102 14.00 3.09 1.11
CA PHE A 102 14.11 1.67 0.85
C PHE A 102 15.02 1.05 1.92
N ARG A 103 14.53 0.02 2.60
CA ARG A 103 15.25 -0.67 3.68
C ARG A 103 15.73 -2.06 3.24
N GLU A 104 16.58 -2.67 4.05
CA GLU A 104 17.18 -4.01 3.78
C GLU A 104 16.19 -5.15 3.61
N ASP A 105 14.95 -5.01 4.07
CA ASP A 105 13.88 -5.99 3.84
C ASP A 105 13.23 -5.90 2.46
N GLY A 106 13.73 -5.03 1.58
CA GLY A 106 13.23 -4.89 0.22
C GLY A 106 11.92 -4.09 0.13
N HIS A 107 11.58 -3.30 1.16
CA HIS A 107 10.35 -2.51 1.19
C HIS A 107 10.60 -1.00 1.34
N TRP A 108 9.64 -0.22 0.85
CA TRP A 108 9.62 1.24 0.97
C TRP A 108 8.81 1.69 2.19
N TYR A 109 9.43 2.49 3.05
CA TYR A 109 8.86 3.02 4.29
C TYR A 109 8.86 4.55 4.28
N CYS A 110 8.05 5.17 5.13
CA CYS A 110 8.16 6.60 5.37
C CYS A 110 9.53 6.93 5.95
N HIS A 111 10.23 7.85 5.29
CA HIS A 111 11.49 8.40 5.77
C HIS A 111 11.30 9.24 7.05
N ASN A 112 10.10 9.82 7.24
CA ASN A 112 9.71 10.51 8.46
C ASN A 112 8.36 9.97 8.94
N SER A 113 8.36 9.18 10.03
CA SER A 113 7.15 8.62 10.66
C SER A 113 6.35 9.64 11.46
N GLN A 114 6.93 10.82 11.71
CA GLN A 114 6.26 11.96 12.31
C GLN A 114 5.36 12.62 11.28
N HIS A 115 4.14 12.12 11.19
CA HIS A 115 3.03 12.96 10.76
C HIS A 115 2.89 14.01 11.86
N ASP A 116 3.29 15.26 11.61
CA ASP A 116 3.01 16.34 12.55
C ASP A 116 1.54 16.24 12.96
N VAL A 117 1.27 15.96 14.23
CA VAL A 117 -0.07 16.13 14.77
C VAL A 117 -0.25 17.60 15.10
N ASP A 118 -1.44 18.14 14.87
CA ASP A 118 -1.77 19.47 15.35
C ASP A 118 -1.88 19.46 16.88
N GLU A 119 -2.09 20.64 17.48
CA GLU A 119 -2.22 20.82 18.94
C GLU A 119 -3.37 20.01 19.56
N ARG A 120 -4.26 19.45 18.73
CA ARG A 120 -5.40 18.61 19.13
C ARG A 120 -5.09 17.10 19.02
N GLY A 121 -3.86 16.73 18.68
CA GLY A 121 -3.43 15.34 18.51
C GLY A 121 -3.94 14.68 17.22
N LEU A 122 -4.47 15.45 16.27
CA LEU A 122 -4.92 14.95 14.97
C LEU A 122 -3.78 15.08 13.96
N SER A 123 -3.60 14.11 13.06
CA SER A 123 -2.65 14.28 11.95
C SER A 123 -2.92 15.62 11.28
N LYS A 124 -1.94 16.55 11.27
CA LYS A 124 -2.05 17.80 10.53
C LYS A 124 -2.48 17.39 9.14
N ARG A 125 -3.61 17.95 8.70
CA ARG A 125 -3.94 17.96 7.29
C ARG A 125 -2.84 18.79 6.63
N THR A 126 -1.70 18.17 6.32
CA THR A 126 -0.75 18.72 5.36
C THR A 126 -1.40 18.56 3.99
N ASN A 127 -2.44 19.35 3.80
CA ASN A 127 -2.94 19.62 2.48
C ASN A 127 -1.81 20.40 1.78
N PRO A 128 -1.23 19.89 0.69
CA PRO A 128 -0.23 20.63 -0.08
C PRO A 128 -0.80 21.89 -0.76
N PHE A 129 -2.09 22.20 -0.57
CA PHE A 129 -2.75 23.46 -0.93
C PHE A 129 -2.83 24.47 0.24
N GLN A 130 -2.33 24.13 1.44
CA GLN A 130 -2.16 25.07 2.55
C GLN A 130 -0.71 25.59 2.55
N GLU A 131 -0.43 26.50 1.62
CA GLU A 131 0.55 27.59 1.75
C GLU A 131 -0.22 28.89 1.50
#